data_AF-A0A087THE1-F1
#
_entry.id   AF-A0A087THE1-F1
#
_cell.length_a   1.000
_cell.length_b   1.000
_cell.length_c   1.000
_cell.angle_alpha   90.00
_cell.angle_beta   90.00
_cell.angle_gamma   90.00
#
_symmetry.space_group_name_H-M   'P 1'
#
loop_
_entity.id
_entity.type
_entity.pdbx_description
1 polymer ?
#
loop_
_entity_poly.entity_id
_entity_poly.type
_entity_poly.pdbx_seq_one_letter_code
_entity_poly.pdbx_strand_id
1 'polypeptide(L)' 'MMAWLLEQGTAPEVIPNGSMIMSVRHPSLNIRVIDSLNFLPMALAKLPGCFGLSELKKGYFPHLFN' A
#
# COMPACT_ATOMS: atom_id res chain seq x y z
N MET A 1 -12.30 -0.24 6.37
CA MET A 1 -11.43 0.82 6.92
C MET A 1 -12.06 2.20 6.78
N MET A 2 -12.31 2.72 5.57
CA MET A 2 -12.86 4.08 5.39
C MET A 2 -14.23 4.27 6.04
N ALA A 3 -15.17 3.33 5.83
CA ALA A 3 -16.48 3.37 6.49
C ALA A 3 -16.34 3.39 8.02
N TRP A 4 -15.47 2.54 8.57
CA TRP A 4 -15.19 2.49 10.02
C TRP A 4 -14.64 3.83 10.55
N LEU A 5 -13.71 4.49 9.82
CA LEU A 5 -13.19 5.81 10.23
C LEU A 5 -14.30 6.86 10.31
N LEU A 6 -15.22 6.85 9.32
CA LEU A 6 -16.36 7.77 9.29
C LEU A 6 -17.36 7.48 10.42
N GLU A 7 -17.62 6.21 10.73
CA GLU A 7 -18.45 5.79 11.87
C GLU A 7 -17.87 6.27 13.21
N GLN A 8 -16.54 6.35 13.34
CA GLN A 8 -15.86 6.92 14.50
C GLN A 8 -15.80 8.46 14.48
N GLY A 9 -16.52 9.12 13.57
CA GLY A 9 -16.54 10.59 13.45
C GLY A 9 -15.23 11.19 12.93
N THR A 10 -14.35 10.36 12.36
CA THR A 10 -13.08 10.81 11.80
C THR A 10 -13.22 10.98 10.28
N ALA A 11 -13.03 12.20 9.79
CA ALA A 11 -12.90 12.48 8.37
C ALA A 11 -11.40 12.45 7.99
N PRO A 12 -10.89 11.34 7.43
CA PRO A 12 -9.50 11.26 7.04
C PRO A 12 -9.21 12.11 5.80
N GLU A 13 -7.99 12.62 5.72
CA GLU A 13 -7.48 13.26 4.51
C GLU A 13 -7.10 12.17 3.50
N VAL A 14 -7.57 12.29 2.27
CA VAL A 14 -7.41 11.25 1.23
C VAL A 14 -6.81 11.87 -0.03
N ILE A 15 -5.81 11.19 -0.60
CA ILE A 15 -5.26 11.48 -1.93
C ILE A 15 -5.75 10.38 -2.89
N PRO A 16 -6.65 10.68 -3.84
CA PRO A 16 -7.14 9.72 -4.82
C PRO A 16 -6.27 9.67 -6.11
N ASN A 17 -6.41 8.58 -6.87
CA ASN A 17 -5.96 8.42 -8.26
C ASN A 17 -7.06 7.75 -9.07
N GLY A 18 -7.87 8.54 -9.76
CA GLY A 18 -9.09 8.06 -10.40
C GLY A 18 -10.05 7.43 -9.38
N SER A 19 -10.37 6.15 -9.57
CA SER A 19 -11.22 5.38 -8.66
C SER A 19 -10.47 4.72 -7.50
N MET A 20 -9.14 4.85 -7.44
CA MET A 20 -8.29 4.25 -6.40
C MET A 20 -7.89 5.29 -5.35
N ILE A 21 -7.58 4.82 -4.15
CA ILE A 21 -7.03 5.65 -3.06
C ILE A 21 -5.52 5.43 -3.02
N MET A 22 -4.73 6.50 -3.22
CA MET A 22 -3.27 6.43 -3.09
C MET A 22 -2.80 6.57 -1.65
N SER A 23 -3.46 7.45 -0.87
CA SER A 23 -3.09 7.67 0.52
C SER A 23 -4.29 8.07 1.37
N VAL A 24 -4.27 7.63 2.62
CA VAL A 24 -5.20 8.03 3.68
C VAL A 24 -4.38 8.46 4.89
N ARG A 25 -4.65 9.66 5.41
CA ARG A 25 -4.03 10.14 6.64
C ARG A 25 -5.08 10.24 7.76
N HIS A 26 -4.76 9.62 8.88
CA HIS A 26 -5.52 9.76 10.10
C HIS A 26 -5.18 11.11 10.76
N PRO A 27 -6.17 11.98 11.03
CA PRO A 27 -5.91 13.35 11.46
C PRO A 27 -5.26 13.43 12.85
N SER A 28 -5.73 12.65 13.83
CA SER A 28 -5.25 12.72 15.21
C SER A 28 -4.09 11.77 15.55
N LEU A 29 -4.09 10.55 14.99
CA LEU A 29 -3.10 9.51 15.32
C LEU A 29 -1.78 9.64 14.54
N ASN A 30 -1.68 10.62 13.62
CA ASN A 30 -0.54 10.80 12.71
C ASN A 30 -0.15 9.52 11.93
N ILE A 31 -1.13 8.67 11.66
CA ILE A 31 -0.97 7.46 10.84
C ILE A 31 -1.19 7.83 9.38
N ARG A 32 -0.31 7.36 8.49
CA ARG A 32 -0.47 7.48 7.04
C ARG A 32 -0.43 6.10 6.42
N VAL A 33 -1.49 5.74 5.72
CA VAL A 33 -1.56 4.56 4.87
C VAL A 33 -1.28 5.01 3.43
N ILE A 34 -0.37 4.31 2.76
CA ILE A 34 0.03 4.61 1.37
C ILE A 34 -0.08 3.32 0.57
N ASP A 35 -0.73 3.38 -0.58
CA ASP A 35 -0.74 2.30 -1.55
C ASP A 35 0.47 2.41 -2.49
N SER A 36 1.42 1.51 -2.32
CA SER A 36 2.64 1.45 -3.13
C SER A 36 2.40 0.92 -4.55
N LEU A 37 1.30 0.19 -4.81
CA LEU A 37 1.00 -0.37 -6.13
C LEU A 37 0.66 0.72 -7.15
N ASN A 38 0.13 1.84 -6.69
CA ASN A 38 -0.07 3.04 -7.50
C ASN A 38 1.24 3.61 -8.08
N PHE A 39 2.38 3.38 -7.40
CA PHE A 39 3.70 3.87 -7.83
C PHE A 39 4.55 2.78 -8.49
N LEU A 40 4.31 1.52 -8.14
CA LEU A 40 5.04 0.35 -8.61
C LEU A 40 4.04 -0.62 -9.25
N PRO A 41 3.68 -0.45 -10.53
CA PRO A 41 2.69 -1.29 -11.23
C PRO A 41 3.27 -2.67 -11.60
N MET A 42 3.90 -3.34 -10.64
CA MET A 42 4.64 -4.58 -10.81
C MET A 42 4.66 -5.37 -9.50
N ALA A 43 4.83 -6.70 -9.61
CA ALA A 43 4.99 -7.54 -8.43
C ALA A 43 6.29 -7.17 -7.68
N LEU A 44 6.24 -7.18 -6.34
CA LEU A 44 7.40 -6.87 -5.49
C LEU A 44 8.62 -7.75 -5.78
N ALA A 45 8.42 -9.00 -6.25
CA ALA A 45 9.52 -9.89 -6.65
C ALA A 45 10.30 -9.40 -7.88
N LYS A 46 9.67 -8.58 -8.74
CA LYS A 46 10.32 -7.99 -9.92
C LYS A 46 11.08 -6.70 -9.58
N LEU A 47 10.85 -6.11 -8.39
CA LEU A 47 11.43 -4.84 -7.98
C LEU A 47 12.96 -4.81 -8.11
N PRO A 48 13.70 -5.85 -7.68
CA PRO A 48 15.16 -5.88 -7.83
C PRO A 48 15.61 -5.77 -9.27
N GLY A 49 14.91 -6.46 -10.19
CA GLY A 49 15.22 -6.44 -11.62
C GLY A 49 15.07 -5.05 -12.25
N CYS A 50 14.07 -4.27 -11.81
CA CYS A 50 13.89 -2.90 -12.31
C CYS A 50 15.01 -1.94 -11.89
N PHE A 51 15.70 -2.21 -10.79
CA PHE A 51 16.82 -1.39 -10.32
C PHE A 51 18.21 -2.02 -10.58
N GLY A 52 18.27 -3.13 -11.34
CA GLY A 52 19.52 -3.84 -11.60
C GLY A 52 20.15 -4.50 -10.35
N LEU A 53 19.35 -4.72 -9.30
CA LEU A 53 19.81 -5.34 -8.05
C LEU A 53 19.80 -6.87 -8.20
N SER A 54 20.98 -7.48 -8.09
CA SER A 54 21.17 -8.93 -8.23
C SER A 54 21.14 -9.68 -6.88
N GLU A 55 21.51 -9.00 -5.80
CA GLU A 55 21.75 -9.58 -4.46
C GLU A 55 20.47 -9.71 -3.63
N LEU A 56 19.56 -8.75 -3.76
CA LEU A 56 18.32 -8.67 -2.97
C LEU A 56 17.15 -9.21 -3.79
N LYS A 57 16.55 -10.33 -3.40
CA LYS A 57 15.35 -10.89 -4.05
C LYS A 57 14.28 -11.19 -3.02
N LYS A 58 13.01 -10.94 -3.36
CA LYS A 58 11.88 -11.34 -2.52
C LYS A 58 11.89 -12.87 -2.38
N GLY A 59 11.88 -13.37 -1.15
CA GLY A 59 11.73 -14.80 -0.88
C GLY A 59 10.37 -15.35 -1.33
N TYR A 60 10.28 -16.67 -1.48
CA TYR A 60 9.02 -17.37 -1.78
C TYR A 60 8.32 -17.76 -0.48
N PHE A 61 7.04 -17.37 -0.34
CA PHE A 61 6.19 -17.83 0.76
C PHE A 61 5.22 -18.89 0.21
N PRO A 62 5.20 -20.13 0.74
CA PRO A 62 4.31 -21.17 0.23
C PRO A 62 2.85 -20.85 0.61
N HIS A 63 2.09 -20.31 -0.34
CA HIS A 63 0.71 -19.87 -0.13
C HIS A 63 -0.34 -21.00 -0.12
N LEU A 64 0.07 -22.22 -0.48
CA LEU A 64 -0.82 -23.39 -0.66
C LEU A 64 -0.68 -24.44 0.45
N PHE A 65 0.09 -24.17 1.50
CA PHE A 65 0.14 -25.02 2.69
C PHE A 65 -0.97 -24.55 3.66
N ASN A 66 -2.07 -25.31 3.71
CA ASN A 66 -3.12 -25.22 4.73
C ASN A 66 -3.39 -26.62 5.29
#